data_AF-A0A957ADW0-F1
#
_entry.id   AF-A0A957ADW0-F1
#
_cell.length_a   1.000
_cell.length_b   1.000
_cell.length_c   1.000
_cell.angle_alpha   90.00
_cell.angle_beta   90.00
_cell.angle_gamma   90.00
#
_symmetry.space_group_name_H-M   'P 1'
#
loop_
_entity.id
_entity.type
_entity.pdbx_description
1 polymer ?
#
loop_
_entity_poly.entity_id
_entity_poly.type
_entity_poly.pdbx_seq_one_letter_code
_entity_poly.pdbx_strand_id
1 'polypeptide(L)' 'LELGFYRKMHMEKVATDSRTLVEQQAEVLLGRPIHLKVSLLEKDARNERKPRSGHLAAAARAMGATPVEKES' A
#
# COMPACT_ATOMS: atom_id res chain seq x y z
N LEU A 1 -13.51 14.09 8.09
CA LEU A 1 -12.86 12.78 7.91
C LEU A 1 -12.13 12.80 6.58
N GLU A 2 -10.90 12.29 6.54
CA GLU A 2 -10.05 12.34 5.35
C GLU A 2 -9.54 10.93 5.02
N LEU A 3 -9.61 10.57 3.74
CA LEU A 3 -9.12 9.31 3.20
C LEU A 3 -7.89 9.59 2.34
N GLY A 4 -6.73 9.25 2.88
CA GLY A 4 -5.44 9.45 2.23
C GLY A 4 -5.07 8.27 1.32
N PHE A 5 -4.52 8.59 0.15
CA PHE A 5 -4.03 7.61 -0.81
C PHE A 5 -2.55 7.85 -1.08
N TYR A 6 -1.76 6.78 -1.24
CA TYR A 6 -0.37 6.89 -1.70
C TYR A 6 -0.22 6.83 -3.23
N ARG A 7 -1.28 6.44 -3.95
CA ARG A 7 -1.30 6.32 -5.40
C ARG A 7 -2.42 7.16 -5.97
N LYS A 8 -2.08 8.06 -6.90
CA LYS A 8 -3.04 8.97 -7.55
C LYS A 8 -4.19 8.23 -8.23
N MET A 9 -3.90 7.14 -8.95
CA MET A 9 -4.93 6.33 -9.62
C MET A 9 -6.01 5.79 -8.65
N HIS A 10 -5.62 5.37 -7.44
CA HIS A 10 -6.58 4.88 -6.46
C HIS A 10 -7.43 6.02 -5.90
N MET A 11 -6.80 7.18 -5.65
CA MET A 11 -7.47 8.40 -5.23
C MET A 11 -8.53 8.82 -6.26
N GLU A 12 -8.16 8.87 -7.54
CA GLU A 12 -9.05 9.27 -8.64
C GLU A 12 -10.23 8.31 -8.78
N LYS A 13 -9.99 6.99 -8.75
CA LYS A 13 -11.05 5.98 -8.83
C LYS A 13 -12.09 6.11 -7.70
N VAL A 14 -11.62 6.42 -6.49
CA VAL A 14 -12.53 6.63 -5.35
C VAL A 14 -13.24 7.98 -5.46
N ALA A 15 -12.58 9.01 -5.96
CA ALA A 15 -13.18 10.32 -6.14
C ALA A 15 -14.28 10.34 -7.23
N THR A 16 -14.14 9.56 -8.30
CA THR A 16 -15.07 9.58 -9.45
C THR A 16 -16.14 8.49 -9.38
N ASP A 17 -15.74 7.24 -9.17
CA ASP A 17 -16.60 6.10 -9.52
C ASP A 17 -17.26 5.46 -8.30
N SER A 18 -16.59 5.54 -7.14
CA SER A 18 -16.94 4.73 -5.97
C SER A 18 -17.11 5.52 -4.68
N ARG A 19 -17.16 6.87 -4.75
CA ARG A 19 -17.29 7.73 -3.58
C ARG A 19 -18.51 7.41 -2.73
N THR A 20 -19.68 7.31 -3.37
CA THR A 20 -20.95 7.03 -2.70
C THR A 20 -20.90 5.70 -1.95
N LEU A 21 -20.34 4.67 -2.57
CA LEU A 21 -20.21 3.35 -1.95
C LEU A 21 -19.31 3.38 -0.71
N VAL A 22 -18.17 4.08 -0.81
CA VAL A 22 -17.22 4.22 0.30
C VAL A 22 -17.86 5.02 1.45
N GLU A 23 -18.57 6.10 1.15
CA GLU A 23 -19.24 6.92 2.16
C GLU A 23 -20.40 6.17 2.83
N GLN A 24 -21.19 5.40 2.09
CA GLN A 24 -22.25 4.54 2.65
C GLN A 24 -21.68 3.47 3.58
N GLN A 25 -20.61 2.78 3.17
CA GLN A 25 -19.98 1.77 4.02
C GLN A 25 -19.40 2.40 5.29
N ALA A 26 -18.85 3.59 5.18
CA ALA A 26 -18.28 4.30 6.31
C ALA A 26 -19.38 4.89 7.23
N GLU A 27 -20.54 5.27 6.68
CA GLU A 27 -21.74 5.63 7.46
C GLU A 27 -22.24 4.44 8.29
N VAL A 28 -22.29 3.23 7.71
CA VAL A 28 -22.65 2.00 8.44
C VAL A 28 -21.68 1.74 9.60
N LEU A 29 -20.37 1.91 9.36
CA LEU A 29 -19.34 1.68 10.39
C LEU A 29 -19.37 2.74 11.51
N LEU A 30 -19.71 3.98 11.18
CA LEU A 30 -19.67 5.11 12.12
C LEU A 30 -21.03 5.46 12.72
N GLY A 31 -22.11 4.85 12.22
CA GLY A 31 -23.49 5.10 12.67
C GLY A 31 -24.00 6.51 12.39
N ARG A 32 -23.41 7.23 11.42
CA ARG A 32 -23.81 8.60 11.05
C ARG A 32 -23.45 8.92 9.60
N PRO A 33 -24.22 9.78 8.93
CA PRO A 33 -23.89 10.24 7.58
C PRO A 33 -22.55 10.98 7.60
N ILE A 34 -21.70 10.67 6.63
CA ILE A 34 -20.38 11.26 6.49
C ILE A 34 -20.09 11.64 5.06
N HIS A 35 -19.27 12.67 4.91
CA HIS A 35 -18.69 13.07 3.64
C HIS A 35 -17.17 13.05 3.76
N LEU A 36 -16.51 12.30 2.88
CA LEU A 36 -15.07 12.06 2.96
C LEU A 36 -14.33 13.05 2.06
N LYS A 37 -13.31 13.70 2.63
CA LYS A 37 -12.29 14.40 1.84
C LYS A 37 -11.28 13.35 1.37
N VAL A 38 -10.94 13.37 0.09
CA VAL A 38 -9.96 12.44 -0.49
C VAL A 38 -8.68 13.24 -0.79
N SER A 39 -7.52 12.72 -0.38
CA SER A 39 -6.24 13.38 -0.61
C SER A 39 -5.13 12.41 -0.99
N LEU A 40 -4.15 12.93 -1.73
CA LEU A 40 -2.91 12.22 -2.04
C LEU A 40 -1.90 12.53 -0.94
N LEU A 41 -1.45 11.50 -0.24
CA LEU A 41 -0.41 11.61 0.77
C LEU A 41 0.96 11.62 0.09
N GLU A 42 1.84 12.49 0.58
CA GLU A 42 3.25 12.43 0.20
C GLU A 42 3.82 11.09 0.69
N LYS A 43 4.46 10.38 -0.23
CA LYS A 43 5.06 9.09 0.07
C LYS A 43 6.34 9.36 0.86
N ASP A 44 6.27 9.23 2.19
CA ASP A 44 7.48 9.24 3.01
C ASP A 44 8.43 8.16 2.48
N ALA A 45 9.61 8.58 2.02
CA ALA A 45 10.65 7.72 1.43
C ALA A 45 11.21 6.65 2.40
N ARG A 46 10.63 6.50 3.60
CA ARG A 46 11.22 5.75 4.71
C ARG A 46 10.67 4.35 4.92
N ASN A 47 9.59 3.97 4.24
CA ASN A 47 8.97 2.65 4.45
C ASN A 47 9.03 1.76 3.20
N GLU A 48 10.12 1.84 2.45
CA GLU A 48 10.46 0.78 1.51
C GLU A 48 10.76 -0.49 2.31
N ARG A 49 9.86 -1.46 2.25
CA ARG A 49 10.17 -2.82 2.71
C ARG A 49 11.39 -3.26 1.91
N LYS A 50 12.55 -3.31 2.57
CA LYS A 50 13.74 -3.92 1.99
C LYS A 50 13.30 -5.27 1.43
N PRO A 51 13.62 -5.58 0.15
CA PRO A 51 13.33 -6.90 -0.37
C PRO A 51 13.88 -7.93 0.61
N ARG A 52 13.09 -8.94 0.96
CA ARG A 52 13.55 -10.06 1.81
C ARG A 52 14.52 -10.93 1.00
N SER A 53 15.63 -10.34 0.54
CA SER A 53 16.74 -11.04 -0.09
C SER A 53 17.46 -11.81 1.02
N GLY A 54 17.15 -13.09 1.12
CA GLY A 54 17.77 -13.90 2.15
C GLY A 54 17.34 -15.36 2.15
N HIS A 55 16.08 -15.67 1.84
CA HIS A 55 15.60 -17.05 1.90
C HIS A 55 16.27 -17.95 0.86
N LEU A 56 16.40 -17.49 -0.39
CA LEU A 56 17.07 -18.26 -1.45
C LEU A 56 18.59 -18.33 -1.25
N ALA A 57 19.22 -17.23 -0.82
CA ALA A 57 20.64 -17.22 -0.50
C ALA A 57 20.96 -18.13 0.71
N ALA A 58 20.09 -18.16 1.72
CA ALA A 58 20.21 -19.07 2.87
C ALA A 58 20.03 -20.54 2.46
N ALA A 59 19.05 -20.84 1.59
CA ALA A 59 18.85 -22.19 1.08
C ALA A 59 20.03 -22.67 0.22
N ALA A 60 20.58 -21.80 -0.65
CA ALA A 60 21.77 -22.12 -1.44
C ALA A 60 22.96 -22.47 -0.54
N ARG A 61 23.25 -21.65 0.48
CA ARG A 61 24.32 -21.92 1.45
C ARG A 61 24.10 -23.23 2.22
N ALA A 62 22.85 -23.53 2.60
CA ALA A 62 22.51 -24.79 3.28
C ALA A 62 22.74 -26.03 2.40
N MET A 63 22.65 -25.88 1.08
CA MET A 63 22.96 -26.94 0.12
C MET A 63 24.44 -26.98 -0.31
N GLY A 64 25.31 -26.17 0.32
CA GLY A 64 26.74 -26.07 -0.03
C GLY A 64 27.01 -25.30 -1.32
N ALA A 65 26.02 -24.59 -1.85
CA ALA A 65 26.15 -23.76 -3.05
C ALA A 65 26.43 -22.30 -2.69
N THR A 66 27.23 -21.62 -3.53
CA THR A 66 27.52 -20.19 -3.38
C THR A 66 26.48 -19.36 -4.13
N PRO A 67 25.65 -18.54 -3.45
CA PRO A 67 24.68 -17.68 -4.12
C PRO A 67 25.39 -16.57 -4.89
N VAL A 68 25.03 -16.39 -6.16
CA VAL A 68 25.52 -15.27 -6.98
C VAL A 68 24.74 -14.02 -6.59
N GLU A 69 25.44 -13.07 -5.97
CA GLU A 69 24.89 -11.74 -5.72
C GLU A 69 24.93 -10.95 -7.02
N LYS A 70 23.81 -10.32 -7.38
CA LYS A 70 23.78 -9.42 -8.54
C LYS A 70 24.43 -8.11 -8.10
N GLU A 71 25.57 -7.76 -8.69
CA GLU A 71 26.16 -6.42 -8.54
C GLU A 71 25.09 -5.39 -8.90
N SER A 72 24.87 -4.46 -7.96
CA SER A 72 23.84 -3.42 -8.06
C SER A 72 24.25 -2.32 -9.01
#